data_AF-A0A392VDP4-F1
#
_entry.id   AF-A0A392VDP4-F1
#
_cell.length_a   1.000
_cell.length_b   1.000
_cell.length_c   1.000
_cell.angle_alpha   90.00
_cell.angle_beta   90.00
_cell.angle_gamma   90.00
#
_symmetry.space_group_name_H-M   'P 1'
#
loop_
_entity.id
_entity.type
_entity.pdbx_description
1 polymer ?
#
loop_
_entity_poly.entity_id
_entity_poly.type
_entity_poly.pdbx_seq_one_letter_code
_entity_poly.pdbx_strand_id
1 'polypeptide(L)' 'GTRVLTSFNNQNPPRFRGDGGHVAADLWLQAMEKILGVIHCPEEEMVTLASYQLLGDAEYWWGNASLLMEAA' A
#
# COMPACT_ATOMS: atom_id res chain seq x y z
N GLY A 1 1.43 14.53 4.58
CA GLY A 1 0.22 15.08 5.24
C GLY A 1 -0.98 15.09 4.29
N THR A 2 -1.82 16.14 4.28
CA THR A 2 -3.10 16.14 3.54
C THR A 2 -2.97 16.20 2.02
N ARG A 3 -1.93 16.86 1.49
CA ARG A 3 -1.72 17.01 0.03
C ARG A 3 -1.30 15.70 -0.64
N VAL A 4 -0.49 14.88 0.03
CA VAL A 4 -0.01 13.59 -0.50
C VAL A 4 -1.17 12.61 -0.57
N LEU A 5 -1.92 12.44 0.51
CA LEU A 5 -3.12 11.58 0.54
C LEU A 5 -4.16 11.99 -0.52
N THR A 6 -4.40 13.29 -0.70
CA THR A 6 -5.33 13.79 -1.72
C THR A 6 -4.83 13.45 -3.13
N SER A 7 -3.54 13.67 -3.40
CA SER A 7 -2.94 13.36 -4.71
C SER A 7 -2.96 11.87 -4.99
N PHE A 8 -2.68 11.05 -3.98
CA PHE A 8 -2.75 9.59 -4.02
C PHE A 8 -4.16 9.10 -4.34
N ASN A 9 -5.17 9.55 -3.59
CA ASN A 9 -6.56 9.16 -3.82
C ASN A 9 -7.06 9.57 -5.22
N ASN A 10 -6.60 10.71 -5.75
CA ASN A 10 -6.94 11.16 -7.10
C ASN A 10 -6.40 10.23 -8.21
N GLN A 11 -5.40 9.39 -7.92
CA GLN A 11 -4.90 8.38 -8.86
C GLN A 11 -5.71 7.07 -8.84
N ASN A 12 -6.73 6.95 -7.98
CA ASN A 12 -7.56 5.73 -7.81
C ASN A 12 -6.71 4.47 -7.56
N PRO A 13 -5.98 4.43 -6.44
CA PRO A 13 -5.06 3.35 -6.15
C PRO A 13 -5.82 2.00 -6.06
N PRO A 14 -5.24 0.91 -6.59
CA PRO A 14 -5.87 -0.40 -6.54
C PRO A 14 -5.86 -0.95 -5.12
N ARG A 15 -6.91 -1.70 -4.76
CA ARG A 15 -6.99 -2.43 -3.49
C ARG A 15 -6.58 -3.87 -3.67
N PHE A 16 -6.03 -4.47 -2.61
CA PHE A 16 -5.61 -5.87 -2.62
C PHE A 16 -6.18 -6.61 -1.42
N ARG A 17 -6.88 -7.72 -1.68
CA ARG A 17 -7.50 -8.53 -0.63
C ARG A 17 -6.65 -9.71 -0.16
N GLY A 18 -5.56 -10.01 -0.88
CA GLY A 18 -4.77 -11.24 -0.68
C GLY A 18 -5.17 -12.39 -1.61
N ASP A 19 -6.06 -12.15 -2.57
CA ASP A 19 -6.49 -13.13 -3.58
C ASP A 19 -5.65 -13.07 -4.86
N GLY A 20 -5.68 -14.13 -5.66
CA GLY A 20 -5.00 -14.17 -6.97
C GLY A 20 -3.51 -14.56 -6.95
N GLY A 21 -2.94 -14.84 -5.77
CA GLY A 21 -1.58 -15.37 -5.63
C GLY A 21 -0.46 -14.35 -5.90
N HIS A 22 0.77 -14.84 -6.08
CA HIS A 22 1.98 -14.00 -6.18
C HIS A 22 1.92 -13.02 -7.37
N VAL A 23 1.41 -13.44 -8.53
CA VAL A 23 1.30 -12.56 -9.71
C VAL A 23 0.35 -11.39 -9.44
N ALA A 24 -0.78 -11.63 -8.77
CA ALA A 24 -1.72 -10.56 -8.44
C ALA A 24 -1.11 -9.56 -7.44
N ALA A 25 -0.34 -10.06 -6.47
CA ALA A 25 0.41 -9.23 -5.53
C ALA A 25 1.47 -8.38 -6.23
N ASP A 26 2.24 -8.96 -7.17
CA ASP A 26 3.26 -8.23 -7.94
C ASP A 26 2.65 -7.12 -8.78
N LEU A 27 1.53 -7.40 -9.46
CA LEU A 27 0.82 -6.40 -10.26
C LEU A 27 0.24 -5.27 -9.40
N TRP A 28 -0.28 -5.60 -8.23
CA TRP A 28 -0.73 -4.59 -7.27
C TRP A 28 0.44 -3.72 -6.81
N LEU A 29 1.57 -4.31 -6.42
CA LEU A 29 2.75 -3.58 -5.96
C LEU A 29 3.28 -2.63 -7.04
N GLN A 30 3.44 -3.10 -8.28
CA GLN A 30 3.89 -2.25 -9.40
C GLN A 30 2.98 -1.05 -9.64
N ALA A 31 1.66 -1.24 -9.53
CA ALA A 31 0.70 -0.14 -9.68
C ALA A 31 0.83 0.87 -8.54
N MET A 32 1.05 0.40 -7.31
CA MET A 32 1.27 1.25 -6.14
C MET A 32 2.56 2.06 -6.25
N GLU A 33 3.68 1.42 -6.62
CA GLU A 33 4.97 2.07 -6.86
C GLU A 33 4.87 3.16 -7.93
N LYS A 34 4.17 2.87 -9.03
CA LYS A 34 3.94 3.86 -10.10
C LYS A 34 3.19 5.09 -9.58
N ILE A 35 2.12 4.90 -8.82
CA ILE A 35 1.34 6.01 -8.26
C ILE A 35 2.18 6.82 -7.28
N LEU A 36 2.87 6.17 -6.35
CA LEU A 36 3.72 6.81 -5.34
C LEU A 36 4.85 7.61 -5.99
N GLY A 37 5.45 7.09 -7.06
CA GLY A 37 6.43 7.81 -7.86
C GLY A 37 5.87 9.05 -8.56
N VAL A 38 4.69 8.93 -9.19
CA VAL A 38 4.03 10.05 -9.89
C VAL A 38 3.69 11.21 -8.95
N ILE A 39 3.24 10.92 -7.73
CA ILE A 39 2.89 11.96 -6.75
C ILE A 39 4.10 12.47 -5.95
N HIS A 40 5.30 11.94 -6.24
CA HIS A 40 6.52 12.20 -5.46
C HIS A 40 6.30 11.97 -3.95
N CYS A 41 5.75 10.81 -3.60
CA CYS A 41 5.50 10.45 -2.21
C CYS A 41 6.82 10.37 -1.43
N PRO A 42 6.92 10.98 -0.24
CA PRO A 42 8.04 10.75 0.67
C PRO A 42 8.10 9.28 1.10
N GLU A 43 9.30 8.74 1.28
CA GLU A 43 9.53 7.34 1.64
C GLU A 43 8.83 6.98 2.96
N GLU A 44 8.82 7.91 3.92
CA GLU A 44 8.14 7.76 5.21
C GLU A 44 6.61 7.64 5.12
N GLU A 45 5.98 8.10 4.03
CA GLU A 45 4.53 7.99 3.82
C GLU A 45 4.14 6.80 2.92
N MET A 46 5.08 6.20 2.18
CA MET A 46 4.78 5.17 1.17
C MET A 46 4.11 3.92 1.77
N VAL A 47 4.69 3.38 2.85
CA VAL A 47 4.20 2.16 3.50
C VAL A 47 2.81 2.39 4.10
N THR A 48 2.58 3.55 4.70
CA THR A 48 1.27 3.91 5.26
C THR A 48 0.20 4.01 4.18
N LEU A 49 0.50 4.66 3.05
CA LEU A 49 -0.46 4.78 1.94
C LEU A 49 -0.71 3.44 1.25
N ALA A 50 0.31 2.59 1.11
CA ALA A 50 0.18 1.29 0.50
C ALA A 50 -0.63 0.32 1.35
N SER A 51 -0.32 0.24 2.65
CA SER A 51 -1.05 -0.61 3.59
C SER A 51 -2.52 -0.21 3.74
N TYR A 52 -2.85 1.08 3.58
CA TYR A 52 -4.24 1.55 3.57
C TYR A 52 -5.08 0.99 2.41
N GLN A 53 -4.45 0.49 1.34
CA GLN A 53 -5.17 -0.17 0.22
C GLN A 53 -5.28 -1.68 0.36
N LEU A 54 -4.68 -2.26 1.40
CA LEU A 54 -4.89 -3.65 1.75
C LEU A 54 -6.28 -3.82 2.37
N LEU A 55 -6.90 -4.96 2.12
CA LEU A 55 -8.20 -5.34 2.67
C LEU A 55 -8.16 -6.83 3.06
N GLY A 56 -9.07 -7.24 3.93
CA GLY A 56 -9.31 -8.67 4.19
C GLY A 56 -8.06 -9.40 4.67
N ASP A 57 -7.71 -10.51 4.01
CA ASP A 57 -6.58 -11.36 4.43
C ASP A 57 -5.23 -10.63 4.35
N ALA A 58 -5.05 -9.78 3.33
CA ALA A 58 -3.84 -8.99 3.19
C ALA A 58 -3.71 -7.92 4.29
N GLU A 59 -4.81 -7.27 4.67
CA GLU A 59 -4.84 -6.31 5.79
C GLU A 59 -4.54 -7.01 7.12
N TYR A 60 -5.17 -8.18 7.35
CA TYR A 60 -4.92 -8.99 8.54
C TYR A 60 -3.44 -9.42 8.65
N TRP A 61 -2.86 -9.91 7.54
CA TRP A 61 -1.45 -10.30 7.52
C TRP A 61 -0.52 -9.12 7.82
N TRP A 62 -0.74 -7.98 7.14
CA TRP A 62 0.10 -6.79 7.32
C TRP A 62 0.04 -6.23 8.74
N GLY A 63 -1.14 -6.21 9.36
CA GLY A 63 -1.29 -5.78 10.75
C GLY A 63 -0.44 -6.61 11.72
N ASN A 64 -0.41 -7.93 11.55
CA ASN A 64 0.43 -8.81 12.36
C ASN A 64 1.92 -8.65 12.05
N ALA A 65 2.28 -8.53 10.77
CA ALA A 65 3.66 -8.34 10.35
C ALA A 65 4.24 -7.00 10.86
N SER A 66 3.46 -5.92 10.82
CA SER A 66 3.87 -4.60 11.28
C SER A 66 4.17 -4.58 12.78
N LEU A 67 3.33 -5.23 13.60
CA LEU A 67 3.56 -5.37 15.04
C LEU A 67 4.87 -6.10 15.35
N LEU A 68 5.23 -7.10 14.54
CA LEU A 68 6.50 -7.81 14.71
C LEU A 68 7.71 -6.94 14.32
N MET A 69 7.56 -6.09 13.30
CA MET A 69 8.63 -5.15 12.89
C MET A 69 8.84 -4.03 13.91
N GLU A 70 7.79 -3.57 14.59
CA GLU A 70 7.87 -2.55 15.65
C GLU A 70 8.45 -3.10 16.97
N ALA A 71 8.37 -4.41 17.18
CA ALA A 71 8.88 -5.08 18.38
C ALA A 71 10.36 -5.53 18.27
N ALA A 72 11.00 -5.32 17.11
CA ALA A 72 12.37 -5.72 16.80
C ALA A 72 13.34 -4.52 16.87
#